data_AF-A0A528BQI3-F1
#
_entry.id   AF-A0A528BQI3-F1
#
_cell.length_a   1.000
_cell.length_b   1.000
_cell.length_c   1.000
_cell.angle_alpha   90.00
_cell.angle_beta   90.00
_cell.angle_gamma   90.00
#
_symmetry.space_group_name_H-M   'P 1'
#
loop_
_entity.id
_entity.type
_entity.pdbx_description
1 polymer ?
#
loop_
_entity_poly.entity_id
_entity_poly.type
_entity_poly.pdbx_seq_one_letter_code
_entity_poly.pdbx_strand_id
1 'polypeptide(L)'
;MRRRLLIQVLAVAALPLFAVPVFSAGEGGGGGGGGGNQTVTQCKKGLVWDKKKQKCVAPKQGMLDDDNIYEAGYALAMAGRYDEAIAVLSLAANKQDPRILNYLGYSHRHSGRVTVGLGYYEEALRIDPDYTLVREYLGE
;
A
#
# COMPACT_ATOMS: atom_id res chain seq x y z
N MET A 1 63.90 22.72 -35.84
CA MET A 1 64.40 21.47 -35.25
C MET A 1 64.90 21.73 -33.84
N ARG A 2 64.22 21.22 -32.80
CA ARG A 2 64.82 20.79 -31.51
C ARG A 2 63.73 20.22 -30.59
N ARG A 3 63.84 18.91 -30.37
CA ARG A 3 63.05 18.05 -29.48
C ARG A 3 63.12 18.53 -28.02
N ARG A 4 62.01 18.42 -27.29
CA ARG A 4 61.97 18.16 -25.83
C ARG A 4 60.76 17.26 -25.56
N LEU A 5 60.95 15.94 -25.63
CA LEU A 5 60.99 15.01 -24.48
C LEU A 5 59.75 15.14 -23.56
N LEU A 6 58.78 14.27 -23.80
CA LEU A 6 57.66 13.98 -22.90
C LEU A 6 58.18 13.09 -21.77
N ILE A 7 58.13 13.56 -20.53
CA ILE A 7 58.31 12.72 -19.34
C ILE A 7 56.90 12.39 -18.85
N GLN A 8 56.47 11.15 -19.07
CA GLN A 8 55.24 10.62 -18.49
C GLN A 8 55.51 10.26 -17.02
N VAL A 9 54.90 11.01 -16.11
CA VAL A 9 54.84 10.63 -14.69
C VAL A 9 53.56 9.80 -14.52
N LEU A 10 53.71 8.48 -14.35
CA LEU A 10 52.64 7.62 -13.88
C LEU A 10 52.32 7.98 -12.43
N ALA A 11 51.19 8.63 -12.20
CA ALA A 11 50.60 8.77 -10.88
C ALA A 11 49.68 7.56 -10.63
N VAL A 12 50.13 6.62 -9.81
CA VAL A 12 49.27 5.56 -9.26
C VAL A 12 48.47 6.16 -8.11
N ALA A 13 47.22 6.54 -8.38
CA ALA A 13 46.28 6.97 -7.36
C ALA A 13 45.64 5.74 -6.71
N ALA A 14 46.09 5.39 -5.50
CA ALA A 14 45.43 4.39 -4.66
C ALA A 14 44.14 5.00 -4.09
N LEU A 15 42.98 4.46 -4.51
CA LEU A 15 41.67 4.82 -3.98
C LEU A 15 41.36 4.02 -2.71
N PRO A 16 40.88 4.63 -1.62
CA PRO A 16 40.46 3.91 -0.43
C PRO A 16 39.11 3.23 -0.68
N LEU A 17 39.03 1.93 -0.38
CA LEU A 17 37.78 1.17 -0.36
C LEU A 17 36.96 1.61 0.87
N PHE A 18 36.05 2.55 0.66
CA PHE A 18 34.96 2.79 1.62
C PHE A 18 33.92 1.69 1.48
N ALA A 19 33.89 0.76 2.43
CA ALA A 19 32.78 -0.17 2.59
C ALA A 19 31.56 0.62 3.11
N VAL A 20 30.63 0.95 2.21
CA VAL A 20 29.30 1.43 2.61
C VAL A 20 28.45 0.24 3.05
N PRO A 21 27.76 0.32 4.21
CA PRO A 21 26.81 -0.70 4.60
C PRO A 21 25.65 -0.69 3.61
N VAL A 22 25.46 -1.82 2.93
CA VAL A 22 24.26 -2.09 2.13
C VAL A 22 23.12 -2.31 3.11
N PHE A 23 22.30 -1.27 3.32
CA PHE A 23 20.98 -1.46 3.91
C PHE A 23 20.13 -2.20 2.88
N SER A 24 19.94 -3.51 3.07
CA SER A 24 18.80 -4.22 2.50
C SER A 24 17.54 -3.73 3.20
N ALA A 25 17.05 -2.56 2.80
CA ALA A 25 15.64 -2.24 2.98
C ALA A 25 14.87 -3.21 2.09
N GLY A 26 14.31 -4.25 2.71
CA GLY A 26 13.27 -5.08 2.10
C GLY A 26 12.03 -4.22 1.88
N GLU A 27 12.07 -3.39 0.85
CA GLU A 27 10.91 -2.68 0.34
C GLU A 27 10.14 -3.69 -0.52
N GLY A 28 9.30 -4.47 0.14
CA GLY A 28 8.30 -5.29 -0.53
C GLY A 28 7.33 -4.37 -1.26
N GLY A 29 7.58 -4.14 -2.55
CA GLY A 29 6.62 -3.54 -3.47
C GLY A 29 5.43 -4.49 -3.69
N GLY A 30 4.24 -4.04 -4.07
CA GLY A 30 3.80 -2.70 -4.42
C GLY A 30 2.30 -2.71 -4.73
N GLY A 31 1.70 -1.52 -4.78
CA GLY A 31 0.33 -1.33 -5.29
C GLY A 31 -0.55 -0.46 -4.39
N GLY A 32 -0.37 0.85 -4.44
CA GLY A 32 -1.29 1.80 -3.82
C GLY A 32 -0.91 3.24 -4.15
N GLY A 33 -1.50 3.80 -5.20
CA GLY A 33 -1.28 5.18 -5.64
C GLY A 33 -1.35 6.18 -4.48
N GLY A 34 -0.44 7.14 -4.48
CA GLY A 34 -0.16 8.10 -3.40
C GLY A 34 -1.26 9.12 -3.08
N GLY A 35 -2.54 8.74 -3.12
CA GLY A 35 -3.69 9.57 -2.76
C GLY A 35 -4.45 9.13 -1.50
N GLY A 36 -4.26 7.91 -1.00
CA GLY A 36 -5.17 7.30 -0.01
C GLY A 36 -5.19 7.97 1.38
N ASN A 37 -4.13 8.67 1.77
CA ASN A 37 -3.96 9.11 3.16
C ASN A 37 -4.90 10.26 3.61
N GLN A 38 -5.71 10.84 2.70
CA GLN A 38 -6.57 11.98 3.00
C GLN A 38 -7.63 11.67 4.07
N THR A 39 -8.20 10.46 4.05
CA THR A 39 -9.20 10.05 5.04
C THR A 39 -8.67 10.07 6.47
N VAL A 40 -7.41 9.69 6.71
CA VAL A 40 -6.85 9.68 8.07
C VAL A 40 -6.13 10.97 8.44
N THR A 41 -5.68 11.77 7.46
CA THR A 41 -4.99 13.06 7.71
C THR A 41 -5.94 14.24 7.84
N GLN A 42 -7.04 14.26 7.08
CA GLN A 42 -7.93 15.42 7.00
C GLN A 42 -9.26 15.22 7.75
N CYS A 43 -9.69 13.97 7.92
CA CYS A 43 -11.00 13.67 8.50
C CYS A 43 -10.89 13.19 9.94
N LYS A 44 -11.87 13.63 10.75
CA LYS A 44 -12.06 13.13 12.10
C LYS A 44 -12.48 11.66 12.07
N LYS A 45 -12.33 10.97 13.21
CA LYS A 45 -12.79 9.58 13.38
C LYS A 45 -14.27 9.44 12.98
N GLY A 46 -14.60 8.37 12.27
CA GLY A 46 -15.94 8.11 11.72
C GLY A 46 -16.29 8.83 10.42
N LEU A 47 -15.40 9.65 9.88
CA LEU A 47 -15.58 10.34 8.59
C LEU A 47 -14.58 9.82 7.54
N VAL A 48 -14.99 9.91 6.28
CA VAL A 48 -14.22 9.52 5.10
C VAL A 48 -14.10 10.70 4.15
N TRP A 49 -12.94 10.84 3.49
CA TRP A 49 -12.73 11.87 2.49
C TRP A 49 -13.42 11.52 1.17
N ASP A 50 -14.46 12.28 0.81
CA ASP A 50 -15.13 12.19 -0.50
C ASP A 50 -14.30 12.96 -1.52
N LYS A 51 -13.61 12.25 -2.42
CA LYS A 51 -12.77 12.85 -3.47
C LYS A 51 -13.55 13.70 -4.46
N LYS A 52 -14.80 13.36 -4.75
CA LYS A 52 -15.61 14.12 -5.70
C LYS A 52 -16.05 15.44 -5.10
N LYS A 53 -16.37 15.45 -3.81
CA LYS A 53 -16.83 16.64 -3.09
C LYS A 53 -15.72 17.40 -2.34
N GLN A 54 -14.51 16.85 -2.30
CA GLN A 54 -13.35 17.39 -1.57
C GLN A 54 -13.71 17.75 -0.12
N LYS A 55 -14.42 16.84 0.57
CA LYS A 55 -14.84 17.05 1.96
C LYS A 55 -14.99 15.75 2.72
N CYS A 56 -14.87 15.84 4.04
CA CYS A 56 -15.15 14.72 4.93
C CYS A 56 -16.67 14.48 5.05
N VAL A 57 -17.11 13.24 4.82
CA VAL A 57 -18.50 12.82 4.92
C VAL A 57 -18.62 11.58 5.79
N ALA A 58 -19.78 11.39 6.42
CA ALA A 58 -20.10 10.13 7.06
C ALA A 58 -20.31 9.07 5.96
N PRO A 59 -19.57 7.95 5.96
CA PRO A 59 -19.68 6.95 4.92
C PRO A 59 -21.05 6.25 5.01
N LYS A 60 -21.75 6.14 3.88
CA LYS A 60 -23.03 5.42 3.75
C LYS A 60 -23.09 4.76 2.38
N GLN A 61 -23.85 3.67 2.29
CA GLN A 61 -23.98 2.91 1.05
C GLN A 61 -24.53 3.79 -0.08
N GLY A 62 -23.93 3.69 -1.25
CA GLY A 62 -24.29 4.47 -2.44
C GLY A 62 -23.88 5.95 -2.42
N MET A 63 -23.28 6.46 -1.33
CA MET A 63 -22.81 7.86 -1.31
C MET A 63 -21.41 8.05 -1.86
N LEU A 64 -20.57 7.01 -1.79
CA LEU A 64 -19.20 6.97 -2.28
C LEU A 64 -19.13 5.87 -3.35
N ASP A 65 -18.32 6.10 -4.39
CA ASP A 65 -17.99 5.04 -5.33
C ASP A 65 -16.97 4.06 -4.74
N ASP A 66 -16.86 2.90 -5.37
CA ASP A 66 -16.04 1.79 -4.87
C ASP A 66 -14.54 2.12 -4.82
N ASP A 67 -14.04 2.97 -5.72
CA ASP A 67 -12.64 3.42 -5.68
C ASP A 67 -12.39 4.33 -4.47
N ASN A 68 -13.31 5.25 -4.17
CA ASN A 68 -13.20 6.08 -2.96
C ASN A 68 -13.34 5.25 -1.67
N ILE A 69 -14.22 4.24 -1.68
CA ILE A 69 -14.37 3.28 -0.58
C ILE A 69 -13.09 2.47 -0.39
N TYR A 70 -12.50 1.97 -1.48
CA TYR A 70 -11.23 1.24 -1.48
C TYR A 70 -10.10 2.09 -0.88
N GLU A 71 -9.89 3.29 -1.40
CA GLU A 71 -8.80 4.17 -0.92
C GLU A 71 -8.97 4.56 0.55
N ALA A 72 -10.21 4.86 0.97
CA ALA A 72 -10.51 5.18 2.35
C ALA A 72 -10.31 3.98 3.28
N GLY A 73 -10.81 2.80 2.88
CA GLY A 73 -10.67 1.56 3.61
C GLY A 73 -9.21 1.15 3.76
N TYR A 74 -8.43 1.25 2.68
CA TYR A 74 -6.97 1.06 2.70
C TYR A 74 -6.29 1.97 3.71
N ALA A 75 -6.55 3.28 3.65
CA ALA A 75 -5.89 4.23 4.53
C ALA A 75 -6.25 4.03 6.01
N LEU A 76 -7.51 3.68 6.29
CA LEU A 76 -7.95 3.32 7.63
C LEU A 76 -7.25 2.05 8.12
N ALA A 77 -7.12 1.03 7.27
CA ALA A 77 -6.43 -0.22 7.59
C ALA A 77 -4.94 0.02 7.89
N MET A 78 -4.25 0.82 7.06
CA MET A 78 -2.85 1.16 7.28
C MET A 78 -2.63 2.01 8.53
N ALA A 79 -3.63 2.79 8.93
CA ALA A 79 -3.61 3.55 10.18
C ALA A 79 -4.01 2.72 11.42
N GLY A 80 -4.21 1.40 11.28
CA GLY A 80 -4.63 0.52 12.38
C GLY A 80 -6.08 0.69 12.83
N ARG A 81 -6.90 1.47 12.09
CA ARG A 81 -8.31 1.73 12.37
C ARG A 81 -9.18 0.64 11.73
N TYR A 82 -8.93 -0.61 12.09
CA TYR A 82 -9.47 -1.78 11.38
C TYR A 82 -11.00 -1.85 11.38
N ASP A 83 -11.66 -1.55 12.50
CA ASP A 83 -13.13 -1.59 12.54
C ASP A 83 -13.76 -0.53 11.63
N GLU A 84 -13.12 0.65 11.49
CA GLU A 84 -13.59 1.68 10.56
C GLU A 84 -13.31 1.28 9.12
N ALA A 85 -12.16 0.68 8.84
CA ALA A 85 -11.85 0.13 7.53
C ALA A 85 -12.91 -0.90 7.10
N ILE A 86 -13.23 -1.86 7.97
CA ILE A 86 -14.27 -2.88 7.72
C ILE A 86 -15.62 -2.22 7.46
N ALA A 87 -16.03 -1.28 8.31
CA ALA A 87 -17.30 -0.58 8.15
C ALA A 87 -17.39 0.15 6.82
N VAL A 88 -16.32 0.81 6.38
CA VAL A 88 -16.27 1.55 5.11
C VAL A 88 -16.23 0.60 3.91
N LEU A 89 -15.31 -0.37 3.90
CA LEU A 89 -15.16 -1.34 2.82
C LEU A 89 -16.44 -2.15 2.58
N SER A 90 -17.17 -2.46 3.65
CA SER A 90 -18.46 -3.15 3.58
C SER A 90 -19.56 -2.35 2.86
N LEU A 91 -19.35 -1.07 2.58
CA LEU A 91 -20.31 -0.22 1.84
C LEU A 91 -20.13 -0.30 0.31
N ALA A 92 -19.04 -0.91 -0.18
CA ALA A 92 -18.77 -1.03 -1.62
C ALA A 92 -19.97 -1.66 -2.35
N ALA A 93 -20.35 -1.13 -3.50
CA ALA A 93 -21.40 -1.70 -4.33
C ALA A 93 -20.92 -3.02 -4.96
N ASN A 94 -19.71 -3.04 -5.52
CA ASN A 94 -19.09 -4.26 -6.02
C ASN A 94 -18.50 -5.10 -4.89
N LYS A 95 -19.24 -6.13 -4.46
CA LYS A 95 -18.78 -7.09 -3.45
C LYS A 95 -17.73 -8.08 -3.93
N GLN A 96 -17.42 -8.09 -5.23
CA GLN A 96 -16.44 -8.98 -5.86
C GLN A 96 -15.18 -8.22 -6.32
N ASP A 97 -14.96 -6.98 -5.86
CA ASP A 97 -13.69 -6.30 -6.12
C ASP A 97 -12.58 -6.96 -5.27
N PRO A 98 -11.58 -7.63 -5.88
CA PRO A 98 -10.54 -8.31 -5.13
C PRO A 98 -9.75 -7.34 -4.23
N ARG A 99 -9.63 -6.07 -4.62
CA ARG A 99 -8.94 -5.03 -3.83
C ARG A 99 -9.68 -4.72 -2.53
N ILE A 100 -11.01 -4.67 -2.59
CA ILE A 100 -11.89 -4.48 -1.41
C ILE A 100 -11.84 -5.72 -0.52
N LEU A 101 -11.97 -6.91 -1.11
CA LEU A 101 -11.91 -8.19 -0.39
C LEU A 101 -10.57 -8.36 0.33
N ASN A 102 -9.46 -8.03 -0.33
CA ASN A 102 -8.13 -8.02 0.29
C ASN A 102 -8.09 -7.15 1.54
N TYR A 103 -8.56 -5.89 1.49
CA TYR A 103 -8.50 -5.03 2.67
C TYR A 103 -9.56 -5.36 3.72
N LEU A 104 -10.67 -6.02 3.38
CA LEU A 104 -11.55 -6.66 4.36
C LEU A 104 -10.80 -7.81 5.06
N GLY A 105 -10.13 -8.67 4.30
CA GLY A 105 -9.30 -9.76 4.81
C GLY A 105 -8.23 -9.27 5.78
N TYR A 106 -7.45 -8.28 5.36
CA TYR A 106 -6.43 -7.62 6.15
C TYR A 106 -7.02 -7.04 7.44
N SER A 107 -8.06 -6.23 7.34
CA SER A 107 -8.63 -5.55 8.50
C SER A 107 -9.25 -6.53 9.49
N HIS A 108 -9.96 -7.57 9.02
CA HIS A 108 -10.50 -8.61 9.91
C HIS A 108 -9.39 -9.40 10.60
N ARG A 109 -8.35 -9.82 9.88
CA ARG A 109 -7.22 -10.54 10.47
C ARG A 109 -6.52 -9.71 11.54
N HIS A 110 -6.19 -8.46 11.24
CA HIS A 110 -5.49 -7.56 12.16
C HIS A 110 -6.37 -7.08 13.33
N SER A 111 -7.70 -7.18 13.22
CA SER A 111 -8.62 -6.99 14.34
C SER A 111 -8.85 -8.27 15.17
N GLY A 112 -8.06 -9.33 14.97
CA GLY A 112 -8.18 -10.61 15.68
C GLY A 112 -9.23 -11.59 15.14
N ARG A 113 -9.97 -11.24 14.08
CA ARG A 113 -10.95 -12.10 13.41
C ARG A 113 -10.28 -12.90 12.29
N VAL A 114 -9.27 -13.69 12.66
CA VAL A 114 -8.34 -14.34 11.72
C VAL A 114 -9.07 -15.19 10.67
N THR A 115 -9.97 -16.10 11.08
CA THR A 115 -10.69 -16.97 10.14
C THR A 115 -11.55 -16.20 9.15
N VAL A 116 -12.21 -15.12 9.60
CA VAL A 116 -12.98 -14.24 8.71
C VAL A 116 -12.06 -13.55 7.71
N GLY A 117 -10.90 -13.08 8.18
CA GLY A 117 -9.90 -12.44 7.33
C GLY A 117 -9.38 -13.37 6.23
N LEU A 118 -9.06 -14.62 6.59
CA LEU A 118 -8.62 -15.65 5.63
C LEU A 118 -9.70 -15.95 4.58
N GLY A 119 -10.97 -16.07 4.98
CA GLY A 119 -12.05 -16.31 4.02
C GLY A 119 -12.21 -15.20 2.98
N TYR A 120 -11.97 -13.93 3.34
CA TYR A 120 -11.95 -12.84 2.37
C TYR A 120 -10.76 -12.90 1.41
N TYR A 121 -9.60 -13.34 1.87
CA TYR A 121 -8.44 -13.56 1.02
C TYR A 121 -8.67 -14.70 0.02
N GLU A 122 -9.24 -15.82 0.49
CA GLU A 122 -9.63 -16.94 -0.37
C GLU A 122 -10.62 -16.50 -1.45
N GLU A 123 -11.60 -15.67 -1.10
CA GLU A 123 -12.56 -15.13 -2.06
C GLU A 123 -11.89 -14.19 -3.07
N ALA A 124 -10.95 -13.35 -2.63
CA ALA A 124 -10.18 -12.49 -3.53
C ALA A 124 -9.37 -13.33 -4.54
N LEU A 125 -8.72 -14.41 -4.09
CA LEU A 125 -7.98 -15.34 -4.97
C LEU A 125 -8.89 -16.19 -5.87
N ARG A 126 -10.13 -16.46 -5.45
CA ARG A 126 -11.12 -17.13 -6.32
C ARG A 126 -11.50 -16.25 -7.52
N ILE A 127 -11.49 -14.93 -7.34
CA ILE A 127 -11.82 -13.94 -8.37
C ILE A 127 -10.60 -13.63 -9.23
N ASP A 128 -9.45 -13.39 -8.59
CA ASP A 128 -8.17 -13.16 -9.24
C ASP A 128 -7.10 -14.09 -8.63
N PRO A 129 -6.88 -15.27 -9.23
CA PRO A 129 -5.91 -16.23 -8.73
C PRO A 129 -4.48 -15.72 -8.69
N ASP A 130 -4.14 -14.70 -9.49
CA ASP A 130 -2.79 -14.15 -9.57
C ASP A 130 -2.65 -12.89 -8.70
N TYR A 131 -3.62 -12.61 -7.81
CA TYR A 131 -3.60 -11.41 -6.99
C TYR A 131 -2.48 -11.43 -5.94
N THR A 132 -1.31 -10.93 -6.36
CA THR A 132 -0.03 -11.05 -5.65
C THR A 132 -0.10 -10.57 -4.20
N LEU A 133 -0.76 -9.44 -3.94
CA LEU A 133 -0.85 -8.86 -2.61
C LEU A 133 -1.50 -9.81 -1.59
N VAL A 134 -2.51 -10.58 -2.01
CA VAL A 134 -3.16 -11.55 -1.13
C VAL A 134 -2.24 -12.74 -0.88
N ARG A 135 -1.53 -13.23 -1.90
CA ARG A 135 -0.56 -14.33 -1.76
C ARG A 135 0.57 -13.96 -0.79
N GLU A 136 1.11 -12.75 -0.91
CA GLU A 136 2.09 -12.20 0.04
C GLU A 136 1.54 -12.19 1.47
N TYR A 137 0.28 -11.79 1.65
CA TYR A 137 -0.36 -11.80 2.96
C TYR A 137 -0.66 -13.18 3.51
N LEU A 138 -0.76 -14.21 2.66
CA LEU A 138 -0.87 -15.61 3.06
C LEU A 138 0.51 -16.29 3.25
N GLY A 139 1.59 -15.65 2.78
CA GLY A 139 2.96 -16.16 2.87
C GLY A 139 3.29 -17.22 1.81
N GLU A 140 2.65 -17.13 0.64
CA GLU A 140 2.91 -17.99 -0.54
C GLU A 140 4.02 -17.48 -1.46
#